data_AF-B8CH86-F1
#
_entry.id   AF-B8CH86-F1
#
_cell.length_a   1.000
_cell.length_b   1.000
_cell.length_c   1.000
_cell.angle_alpha   90.00
_cell.angle_beta   90.00
_cell.angle_gamma   90.00
#
_symmetry.space_group_name_H-M   'P 1'
#
loop_
_entity.id
_entity.type
_entity.pdbx_description
1 polymer ?
#
loop_
_entity_poly.entity_id
_entity_poly.type
_entity_poly.pdbx_seq_one_letter_code
_entity_poly.pdbx_strand_id
1 'polypeptide(L)'
;MSALNQQLWTEVKSKGLSRNIVNDINGREHYQQLNDFSVNTKTSAVVLNGVVFSKAQQVGKNFYVEAVVNKSNIAAQLLADIESYNQQAQFELDSLSQMDSLVWWLKNADVTTLERNMASRLSMLAALSPEKQTSKNLIPQLKAKVAEVHSGIKVAIAAMPNDLRMKKLVTAHFTEFNIQVVDGSVNNFSHKLILDTDWRKNYISDMYISTVQVNLILKNQKGSVVSSNEIIANANSVTSYERANEGASRRFSAELKEQDFWKALGL
;
A
#
# COMPACT_ATOMS: atom_id res chain seq x y z
N MET A 1 -9.57 -24.40 -12.41
CA MET A 1 -10.22 -23.60 -11.35
C MET A 1 -11.66 -23.34 -11.79
N SER A 2 -12.66 -23.72 -10.99
CA SER A 2 -14.07 -23.77 -11.43
C SER A 2 -14.72 -22.38 -11.49
N ALA A 3 -15.62 -22.18 -12.46
CA ALA A 3 -16.41 -20.95 -12.66
C ALA A 3 -17.32 -20.61 -11.46
N LEU A 4 -17.60 -21.60 -10.59
CA LEU A 4 -18.43 -21.43 -9.40
C LEU A 4 -17.84 -20.40 -8.41
N ASN A 5 -16.51 -20.37 -8.28
CA ASN A 5 -15.82 -19.44 -7.39
C ASN A 5 -15.77 -17.99 -7.94
N GLN A 6 -16.06 -17.78 -9.22
CA GLN A 6 -15.93 -16.48 -9.89
C GLN A 6 -17.25 -15.72 -10.06
N GLN A 7 -18.41 -16.39 -10.08
CA GLN A 7 -19.66 -15.76 -10.56
C GLN A 7 -20.66 -15.32 -9.47
N LEU A 8 -20.48 -15.67 -8.19
CA LEU A 8 -21.60 -15.63 -7.24
C LEU A 8 -21.86 -14.29 -6.54
N TRP A 9 -20.91 -13.35 -6.51
CA TRP A 9 -21.14 -12.06 -5.84
C TRP A 9 -20.58 -10.89 -6.61
N THR A 10 -21.46 -10.25 -7.38
CA THR A 10 -21.25 -8.91 -7.95
C THR A 10 -22.06 -7.92 -7.11
N GLU A 11 -21.38 -7.11 -6.29
CA GLU A 11 -22.03 -6.00 -5.59
C GLU A 11 -22.39 -4.94 -6.64
N VAL A 12 -23.69 -4.70 -6.84
CA VAL A 12 -24.19 -3.66 -7.76
C VAL A 12 -24.56 -2.44 -6.91
N LYS A 13 -23.66 -1.44 -6.81
CA LYS A 13 -24.04 -0.13 -6.26
C LYS A 13 -24.50 0.76 -7.41
N SER A 14 -25.80 0.99 -7.53
CA SER A 14 -26.35 2.05 -8.37
C SER A 14 -26.30 3.37 -7.61
N LYS A 15 -25.52 4.34 -8.09
CA LYS A 15 -25.67 5.74 -7.68
C LYS A 15 -26.33 6.49 -8.83
N GLY A 16 -27.54 6.99 -8.57
CA GLY A 16 -28.22 7.94 -9.46
C GLY A 16 -28.01 9.35 -8.95
N LEU A 17 -27.37 10.19 -9.76
CA LEU A 17 -27.31 11.64 -9.52
C LEU A 17 -28.14 12.31 -10.61
N SER A 18 -29.28 12.87 -10.21
CA SER A 18 -30.11 13.73 -11.06
C SER A 18 -29.67 15.17 -10.80
N ARG A 19 -29.14 15.85 -11.81
CA ARG A 19 -28.82 17.28 -11.75
C ARG A 19 -29.63 18.02 -12.80
N ASN A 20 -30.28 19.09 -12.36
CA ASN A 20 -30.96 20.03 -13.25
C ASN A 20 -29.95 21.12 -13.61
N ILE A 21 -29.65 21.26 -14.90
CA ILE A 21 -28.88 22.39 -15.41
C ILE A 21 -29.89 23.38 -15.98
N VAL A 22 -29.96 24.56 -15.37
CA VAL A 22 -30.73 25.69 -15.88
C VAL A 22 -29.73 26.56 -16.65
N ASN A 23 -29.88 26.61 -17.98
CA ASN A 23 -29.14 27.52 -18.82
C ASN A 23 -30.09 28.59 -19.33
N ASP A 24 -29.82 29.85 -19.01
CA ASP A 24 -30.51 30.99 -19.61
C ASP A 24 -29.72 31.46 -20.83
N ILE A 25 -30.30 31.27 -22.01
CA ILE A 25 -29.78 31.79 -23.27
C ILE A 25 -30.87 32.69 -23.86
N ASN A 26 -30.60 34.00 -23.89
CA ASN A 26 -31.48 35.02 -24.46
C ASN A 26 -32.92 35.04 -23.88
N GLY A 27 -33.07 34.87 -22.56
CA GLY A 27 -34.34 35.09 -21.86
C GLY A 27 -35.39 34.00 -22.08
N ARG A 28 -34.97 32.81 -22.53
CA ARG A 28 -35.82 31.61 -22.62
C ARG A 28 -35.20 30.50 -21.80
N GLU A 29 -35.76 30.23 -20.64
CA GLU A 29 -35.34 29.15 -19.74
C GLU A 29 -35.39 27.79 -20.47
N HIS A 30 -34.24 27.13 -20.63
CA HIS A 30 -34.16 25.74 -21.08
C HIS A 30 -33.86 24.84 -19.90
N TYR A 31 -34.76 23.89 -19.65
CA TYR A 31 -34.60 22.86 -18.63
C TYR A 31 -34.00 21.61 -19.26
N GLN A 32 -32.77 21.26 -18.85
CA GLN A 32 -32.18 19.96 -19.15
C GLN A 32 -31.98 19.17 -17.86
N GLN A 33 -32.72 18.07 -17.74
CA GLN A 33 -32.55 17.10 -16.67
C GLN A 33 -31.57 16.03 -17.15
N LEU A 34 -30.37 16.02 -16.56
CA LEU A 34 -29.35 14.99 -16.81
C LEU A 34 -29.40 13.98 -15.68
N ASN A 35 -29.82 12.76 -16.01
CA ASN A 35 -29.79 11.61 -15.12
C ASN A 35 -28.55 10.77 -15.40
N ASP A 36 -27.50 10.95 -14.60
CA ASP A 36 -26.31 10.10 -14.66
C ASP A 36 -26.52 8.87 -13.77
N PHE A 37 -26.77 7.71 -14.39
CA PHE A 37 -26.82 6.42 -13.72
C PHE A 37 -25.44 5.75 -13.82
N SER A 38 -24.71 5.71 -12.71
CA SER A 38 -23.48 4.91 -12.64
C SER A 38 -23.75 3.62 -11.87
N VAL A 39 -23.58 2.49 -12.54
CA VAL A 39 -23.68 1.15 -11.95
C VAL A 39 -22.28 0.66 -11.70
N ASN A 40 -21.82 0.78 -10.46
CA ASN A 40 -20.50 0.32 -10.06
C ASN A 40 -20.64 -1.14 -9.59
N THR A 41 -20.21 -2.08 -10.44
CA THR A 41 -20.25 -3.51 -10.14
C THR A 41 -18.88 -3.97 -9.65
N LYS A 42 -18.80 -4.56 -8.46
CA LYS A 42 -17.54 -5.15 -7.94
C LYS A 42 -17.77 -6.60 -7.56
N THR A 43 -17.04 -7.49 -8.22
CA THR A 43 -17.12 -8.93 -7.96
C THR A 43 -16.09 -9.31 -6.90
N SER A 44 -16.52 -9.96 -5.82
CA SER A 44 -15.63 -10.46 -4.76
C SER A 44 -15.61 -11.98 -4.82
N ALA A 45 -14.42 -12.57 -4.93
CA ALA A 45 -14.26 -14.02 -4.95
C ALA A 45 -14.46 -14.57 -3.53
N VAL A 46 -15.48 -15.40 -3.35
CA VAL A 46 -15.75 -16.12 -2.10
C VAL A 46 -15.59 -17.62 -2.39
N VAL A 47 -14.71 -18.28 -1.65
CA VAL A 47 -14.58 -19.74 -1.71
C VAL A 47 -15.70 -20.32 -0.87
N LEU A 48 -16.58 -21.14 -1.45
CA LEU A 48 -17.74 -21.68 -0.72
C LEU A 48 -17.46 -23.07 -0.17
N ASN A 49 -17.68 -23.25 1.13
CA ASN A 49 -17.58 -24.54 1.80
C ASN A 49 -18.94 -25.27 1.82
N GLY A 50 -18.90 -26.59 1.68
CA GLY A 50 -20.11 -27.44 1.77
C GLY A 50 -21.00 -27.40 0.52
N VAL A 51 -20.38 -27.27 -0.66
CA VAL A 51 -21.07 -27.39 -1.95
C VAL A 51 -21.52 -28.84 -2.17
N VAL A 52 -22.81 -29.04 -2.42
CA VAL A 52 -23.38 -30.35 -2.76
C VAL A 52 -23.71 -30.37 -4.24
N PHE A 53 -23.20 -31.35 -4.97
CA PHE A 53 -23.55 -31.56 -6.38
C PHE A 53 -24.82 -32.38 -6.47
N SER A 54 -25.95 -31.72 -6.75
CA SER A 54 -27.28 -32.34 -6.70
C SER A 54 -27.60 -33.15 -7.96
N LYS A 55 -27.09 -32.73 -9.12
CA LYS A 55 -27.30 -33.42 -10.40
C LYS A 55 -26.07 -33.29 -11.29
N ALA A 56 -25.79 -34.34 -12.03
CA ALA A 56 -24.81 -34.32 -13.11
C ALA A 56 -25.45 -34.87 -14.38
N GLN A 57 -25.32 -34.16 -15.49
CA GLN A 57 -25.84 -34.57 -16.78
C GLN A 57 -24.75 -34.39 -17.84
N GLN A 58 -24.56 -35.40 -18.68
CA GLN A 58 -23.71 -35.31 -19.86
C GLN A 58 -24.60 -35.07 -21.09
N VAL A 59 -24.29 -34.02 -21.86
CA VAL A 59 -24.93 -33.74 -23.14
C VAL A 59 -23.84 -33.64 -24.21
N GLY A 60 -23.73 -34.66 -25.05
CA GLY A 60 -22.66 -34.80 -26.04
C GLY A 60 -21.27 -34.95 -25.37
N LYS A 61 -20.34 -34.05 -25.69
CA LYS A 61 -19.00 -34.00 -25.08
C LYS A 61 -18.93 -33.16 -23.80
N ASN A 62 -20.04 -32.52 -23.41
CA ASN A 62 -20.06 -31.58 -22.29
C ASN A 62 -20.69 -32.22 -21.05
N PHE A 63 -20.10 -31.95 -19.89
CA PHE A 63 -20.64 -32.31 -18.59
C PHE A 63 -21.19 -31.07 -17.88
N TYR A 64 -22.43 -31.16 -17.43
CA TYR A 64 -23.12 -30.15 -16.66
C TYR A 64 -23.35 -30.67 -15.25
N VAL A 65 -23.08 -29.84 -14.24
CA VAL A 65 -23.27 -30.19 -12.84
C VAL A 65 -24.05 -29.08 -12.15
N GLU A 66 -25.14 -29.44 -11.47
CA GLU A 66 -25.90 -28.57 -10.60
C GLU A 66 -25.27 -28.60 -9.20
N ALA A 67 -24.93 -27.43 -8.67
CA ALA A 67 -24.29 -27.27 -7.37
C ALA A 67 -25.18 -26.43 -6.44
N VAL A 68 -25.40 -26.91 -5.22
CA VAL A 68 -26.25 -26.29 -4.20
C VAL A 68 -25.41 -26.00 -2.96
N VAL A 69 -25.59 -24.81 -2.38
CA VAL A 69 -24.95 -24.43 -1.11
C VAL A 69 -26.01 -23.95 -0.15
N ASN A 70 -25.98 -24.45 1.08
CA ASN A 70 -26.93 -24.02 2.10
C ASN A 70 -26.60 -22.58 2.55
N LYS A 71 -27.61 -21.70 2.55
CA LYS A 71 -27.49 -20.31 3.01
C LYS A 71 -26.92 -20.20 4.44
N SER A 72 -27.23 -21.15 5.32
CA SER A 72 -26.70 -21.18 6.69
C SER A 72 -25.18 -21.37 6.71
N ASN A 73 -24.64 -22.18 5.79
CA ASN A 73 -23.20 -22.43 5.68
C ASN A 73 -22.47 -21.19 5.17
N ILE A 74 -23.07 -20.49 4.20
CA ILE A 74 -22.55 -19.22 3.69
C ILE A 74 -22.53 -18.18 4.81
N ALA A 75 -23.63 -18.03 5.56
CA ALA A 75 -23.70 -17.08 6.67
C ALA A 75 -22.68 -17.40 7.78
N ALA A 76 -22.52 -18.68 8.14
CA ALA A 76 -21.51 -19.12 9.12
C ALA A 76 -20.08 -18.82 8.64
N GLN A 77 -19.78 -19.06 7.36
CA GLN A 77 -18.49 -18.75 6.78
C GLN A 77 -18.20 -17.25 6.77
N LEU A 78 -19.17 -16.43 6.36
CA LEU A 78 -19.01 -14.97 6.37
C LEU A 78 -18.76 -14.43 7.79
N LEU A 79 -19.44 -15.00 8.80
CA LEU A 79 -19.19 -14.66 10.21
C LEU A 79 -17.77 -15.05 10.65
N ALA A 80 -17.29 -16.23 10.25
CA ALA A 80 -15.92 -16.65 10.54
C ALA A 80 -14.87 -15.75 9.85
N ASP A 81 -15.09 -15.36 8.60
CA ASP A 81 -14.21 -14.43 7.88
C ASP A 81 -14.17 -13.06 8.58
N ILE A 82 -15.33 -12.53 8.98
CA ILE A 82 -15.46 -11.26 9.72
C ILE A 82 -14.70 -11.32 11.05
N GLU A 83 -14.87 -12.41 11.79
CA GLU A 83 -14.18 -12.61 13.07
C GLU A 83 -12.66 -12.73 12.86
N SER A 84 -12.21 -13.43 11.82
CA SER A 84 -10.80 -13.52 11.45
C SER A 84 -10.21 -12.13 11.12
N TYR A 85 -10.93 -11.28 10.38
CA TYR A 85 -10.49 -9.91 10.11
C TYR A 85 -10.41 -9.04 11.37
N ASN A 86 -11.34 -9.22 12.30
CA ASN A 86 -11.29 -8.53 13.59
C ASN A 86 -10.11 -8.99 14.44
N GLN A 87 -9.87 -10.29 14.53
CA GLN A 87 -8.72 -10.85 15.25
C GLN A 87 -7.41 -10.36 14.64
N GLN A 88 -7.30 -10.33 13.32
CA GLN A 88 -6.15 -9.75 12.63
C GLN A 88 -5.99 -8.27 12.99
N ALA A 89 -7.06 -7.48 12.93
CA ALA A 89 -6.97 -6.06 13.25
C ALA A 89 -6.59 -5.79 14.71
N GLN A 90 -7.12 -6.59 15.64
CA GLN A 90 -6.76 -6.53 17.05
C GLN A 90 -5.28 -6.87 17.25
N PHE A 91 -4.81 -7.95 16.61
CA PHE A 91 -3.40 -8.35 16.65
C PHE A 91 -2.48 -7.23 16.15
N GLU A 92 -2.81 -6.60 15.01
CA GLU A 92 -2.01 -5.49 14.48
C GLU A 92 -2.02 -4.30 15.44
N LEU A 93 -3.17 -3.94 16.03
CA LEU A 93 -3.26 -2.87 17.04
C LEU A 93 -2.38 -3.13 18.27
N ASP A 94 -2.38 -4.36 18.78
CA ASP A 94 -1.62 -4.74 19.98
C ASP A 94 -0.10 -4.80 19.69
N SER A 95 0.27 -5.25 18.49
CA SER A 95 1.67 -5.39 18.06
C SER A 95 2.43 -4.06 17.95
N LEU A 96 1.72 -2.93 17.77
CA LEU A 96 2.32 -1.60 17.68
C LEU A 96 3.20 -1.27 18.90
N SER A 97 2.82 -1.74 20.09
CA SER A 97 3.57 -1.49 21.33
C SER A 97 4.93 -2.23 21.38
N GLN A 98 5.09 -3.27 20.57
CA GLN A 98 6.24 -4.19 20.59
C GLN A 98 7.16 -4.00 19.39
N MET A 99 6.73 -3.22 18.39
CA MET A 99 7.42 -3.01 17.12
C MET A 99 7.83 -1.56 16.93
N ASP A 100 8.79 -1.33 16.04
CA ASP A 100 9.11 0.01 15.57
C ASP A 100 7.94 0.58 14.75
N SER A 101 7.66 1.88 14.90
CA SER A 101 6.47 2.51 14.31
C SER A 101 6.53 2.61 12.78
N LEU A 102 7.72 2.77 12.19
CA LEU A 102 7.85 2.77 10.73
C LEU A 102 7.62 1.37 10.17
N VAL A 103 8.23 0.35 10.79
CA VAL A 103 8.08 -1.05 10.37
C VAL A 103 6.62 -1.48 10.49
N TRP A 104 5.97 -1.13 11.60
CA TRP A 104 4.56 -1.44 11.82
C TRP A 104 3.66 -0.76 10.78
N TRP A 105 3.93 0.51 10.44
CA TRP A 105 3.19 1.22 9.41
C TRP A 105 3.35 0.59 8.02
N LEU A 106 4.58 0.22 7.64
CA LEU A 106 4.84 -0.44 6.35
C LEU A 106 4.04 -1.73 6.21
N LYS A 107 3.98 -2.54 7.27
CA LYS A 107 3.19 -3.77 7.31
C LYS A 107 1.69 -3.52 7.16
N ASN A 108 1.20 -2.38 7.64
CA ASN A 108 -0.22 -2.03 7.69
C ASN A 108 -0.64 -0.96 6.64
N ALA A 109 0.24 -0.62 5.70
CA ALA A 109 0.00 0.45 4.73
C ALA A 109 -1.22 0.19 3.83
N ASP A 110 -1.53 -1.09 3.53
CA ASP A 110 -2.71 -1.47 2.74
C ASP A 110 -3.92 -1.93 3.60
N VAL A 111 -4.18 -1.21 4.69
CA VAL A 111 -5.41 -1.41 5.48
C VAL A 111 -6.69 -1.21 4.64
N THR A 112 -6.60 -0.49 3.52
CA THR A 112 -7.74 -0.24 2.62
C THR A 112 -8.25 -1.50 1.92
N THR A 113 -7.36 -2.44 1.60
CA THR A 113 -7.75 -3.73 1.04
C THR A 113 -8.45 -4.59 2.10
N LEU A 114 -7.98 -4.56 3.35
CA LEU A 114 -8.65 -5.23 4.47
C LEU A 114 -10.04 -4.64 4.74
N GLU A 115 -10.17 -3.31 4.75
CA GLU A 115 -11.45 -2.60 4.88
C GLU A 115 -12.43 -2.99 3.77
N ARG A 116 -11.97 -3.03 2.51
CA ARG A 116 -12.78 -3.44 1.36
C ARG A 116 -13.25 -4.88 1.49
N ASN A 117 -12.34 -5.76 1.92
CA ASN A 117 -12.64 -7.16 2.16
C ASN A 117 -13.71 -7.30 3.24
N MET A 118 -13.54 -6.67 4.39
CA MET A 118 -14.49 -6.67 5.50
C MET A 118 -15.87 -6.12 5.08
N ALA A 119 -15.89 -4.96 4.40
CA ALA A 119 -17.13 -4.34 3.92
C ALA A 119 -17.91 -5.28 3.00
N SER A 120 -17.22 -5.97 2.08
CA SER A 120 -17.84 -6.94 1.19
C SER A 120 -18.52 -8.08 1.98
N ARG A 121 -17.86 -8.66 2.98
CA ARG A 121 -18.45 -9.76 3.79
C ARG A 121 -19.63 -9.28 4.63
N LEU A 122 -19.53 -8.09 5.22
CA LEU A 122 -20.64 -7.48 5.98
C LEU A 122 -21.86 -7.24 5.09
N SER A 123 -21.67 -6.76 3.85
CA SER A 123 -22.77 -6.58 2.88
C SER A 123 -23.41 -7.91 2.48
N MET A 124 -22.61 -8.96 2.26
CA MET A 124 -23.14 -10.30 1.96
C MET A 124 -23.93 -10.87 3.14
N LEU A 125 -23.41 -10.72 4.36
CA LEU A 125 -24.07 -11.20 5.56
C LEU A 125 -25.40 -10.47 5.79
N ALA A 126 -25.44 -9.16 5.59
CA ALA A 126 -26.65 -8.35 5.69
C ALA A 126 -27.76 -8.82 4.74
N ALA A 127 -27.40 -9.19 3.51
CA ALA A 127 -28.34 -9.72 2.53
C ALA A 127 -28.88 -11.13 2.89
N LEU A 128 -28.10 -11.93 3.62
CA LEU A 128 -28.45 -13.31 3.98
C LEU A 128 -29.15 -13.43 5.34
N SER A 129 -28.87 -12.54 6.28
CA SER A 129 -29.38 -12.60 7.67
C SER A 129 -29.43 -11.21 8.30
N PRO A 130 -30.49 -10.42 8.04
CA PRO A 130 -30.62 -9.03 8.52
C PRO A 130 -30.53 -8.88 10.04
N GLU A 131 -30.91 -9.90 10.81
CA GLU A 131 -30.93 -9.87 12.27
C GLU A 131 -29.56 -10.12 12.93
N LYS A 132 -28.55 -10.64 12.20
CA LYS A 132 -27.23 -11.02 12.74
C LYS A 132 -26.15 -9.94 12.59
N GLN A 133 -26.55 -8.68 12.43
CA GLN A 133 -25.68 -7.60 11.91
C GLN A 133 -24.69 -6.99 12.92
N THR A 134 -24.58 -7.52 14.14
CA THR A 134 -23.84 -6.90 15.26
C THR A 134 -22.44 -7.49 15.49
N SER A 135 -21.70 -7.84 14.43
CA SER A 135 -20.27 -8.09 14.63
C SER A 135 -19.53 -6.75 14.75
N LYS A 136 -18.79 -6.56 15.85
CA LYS A 136 -17.94 -5.39 16.09
C LYS A 136 -16.97 -5.26 14.91
N ASN A 137 -16.85 -4.09 14.30
CA ASN A 137 -15.89 -3.87 13.22
C ASN A 137 -14.69 -3.07 13.73
N LEU A 138 -13.53 -3.73 13.85
CA LEU A 138 -12.29 -3.10 14.33
C LEU A 138 -11.48 -2.42 13.22
N ILE A 139 -11.81 -2.64 11.94
CA ILE A 139 -11.03 -2.10 10.82
C ILE A 139 -11.00 -0.55 10.81
N PRO A 140 -12.08 0.18 11.12
CA PRO A 140 -12.02 1.63 11.23
C PRO A 140 -11.05 2.11 12.31
N GLN A 141 -10.93 1.40 13.43
CA GLN A 141 -9.98 1.73 14.50
C GLN A 141 -8.54 1.50 14.05
N LEU A 142 -8.25 0.36 13.41
CA LEU A 142 -6.95 0.09 12.83
C LEU A 142 -6.57 1.16 11.79
N LYS A 143 -7.48 1.50 10.88
CA LYS A 143 -7.25 2.51 9.85
C LYS A 143 -6.95 3.89 10.43
N ALA A 144 -7.69 4.31 11.47
CA ALA A 144 -7.40 5.55 12.17
C ALA A 144 -6.01 5.51 12.82
N LYS A 145 -5.62 4.38 13.42
CA LYS A 145 -4.29 4.20 14.02
C LYS A 145 -3.17 4.20 12.98
N VAL A 146 -3.37 3.58 11.82
CA VAL A 146 -2.42 3.62 10.69
C VAL A 146 -2.17 5.05 10.23
N ALA A 147 -3.23 5.85 10.08
CA ALA A 147 -3.10 7.26 9.70
C ALA A 147 -2.41 8.10 10.79
N GLU A 148 -2.75 7.87 12.06
CA GLU A 148 -2.09 8.53 13.20
C GLU A 148 -0.59 8.24 13.21
N VAL A 149 -0.20 6.97 13.14
CA VAL A 149 1.21 6.55 13.11
C VAL A 149 1.91 7.15 11.90
N HIS A 150 1.32 7.07 10.70
CA HIS A 150 1.89 7.65 9.49
C HIS A 150 2.19 9.15 9.64
N SER A 151 1.24 9.92 10.18
CA SER A 151 1.42 11.36 10.41
C SER A 151 2.52 11.68 11.43
N GLY A 152 2.81 10.75 12.34
CA GLY A 152 3.89 10.86 13.32
C GLY A 152 5.28 10.51 12.75
N ILE A 153 5.35 9.85 11.59
CA ILE A 153 6.62 9.47 10.97
C ILE A 153 7.27 10.69 10.34
N LYS A 154 8.38 11.10 10.94
CA LYS A 154 9.29 12.14 10.46
C LYS A 154 10.71 11.60 10.42
N VAL A 155 11.41 11.83 9.32
CA VAL A 155 12.76 11.30 9.10
C VAL A 155 13.77 12.44 9.03
N ALA A 156 14.81 12.37 9.85
CA ALA A 156 15.99 13.21 9.70
C ALA A 156 17.04 12.49 8.86
N ILE A 157 17.66 13.15 7.89
CA ILE A 157 18.74 12.57 7.09
C ILE A 157 20.07 13.24 7.46
N ALA A 158 20.97 12.44 8.05
CA ALA A 158 22.35 12.80 8.32
C ALA A 158 23.22 12.36 7.15
N ALA A 159 23.92 13.33 6.55
CA ALA A 159 24.78 13.13 5.40
C ALA A 159 25.99 14.07 5.52
N MET A 160 27.14 13.66 5.01
CA MET A 160 28.34 14.50 4.99
C MET A 160 28.20 15.61 3.92
N PRO A 161 29.01 16.69 3.96
CA PRO A 161 28.90 17.83 3.03
C PRO A 161 29.02 17.44 1.54
N ASN A 162 29.80 16.41 1.23
CA ASN A 162 29.95 15.82 -0.11
C ASN A 162 28.70 15.04 -0.58
N ASP A 163 27.79 14.67 0.33
CA ASP A 163 26.66 13.79 0.07
C ASP A 163 25.32 14.52 -0.02
N LEU A 164 25.33 15.86 -0.02
CA LEU A 164 24.12 16.67 -0.09
C LEU A 164 23.23 16.32 -1.28
N ARG A 165 23.82 15.87 -2.39
CA ARG A 165 23.07 15.39 -3.56
C ARG A 165 22.33 14.08 -3.27
N MET A 166 23.00 13.10 -2.67
CA MET A 166 22.36 11.84 -2.27
C MET A 166 21.28 12.07 -1.22
N LYS A 167 21.54 12.95 -0.23
CA LYS A 167 20.51 13.40 0.72
C LYS A 167 19.26 13.92 0.01
N LYS A 168 19.41 14.81 -0.98
CA LYS A 168 18.26 15.33 -1.75
C LYS A 168 17.50 14.23 -2.50
N LEU A 169 18.20 13.26 -3.09
CA LEU A 169 17.59 12.14 -3.80
C LEU A 169 16.78 11.24 -2.85
N VAL A 170 17.36 10.91 -1.69
CA VAL A 170 16.65 10.13 -0.66
C VAL A 170 15.47 10.90 -0.08
N THR A 171 15.60 12.22 0.10
CA THR A 171 14.48 13.09 0.51
C THR A 171 13.31 13.02 -0.46
N ALA A 172 13.58 12.99 -1.78
CA ALA A 172 12.53 12.87 -2.78
C ALA A 172 11.75 11.56 -2.60
N HIS A 173 12.43 10.43 -2.37
CA HIS A 173 11.77 9.15 -2.12
C HIS A 173 10.88 9.16 -0.87
N PHE A 174 11.34 9.68 0.27
CA PHE A 174 10.45 9.81 1.45
C PHE A 174 9.23 10.70 1.17
N THR A 175 9.40 11.75 0.37
CA THR A 175 8.32 12.65 -0.01
C THR A 175 7.27 11.95 -0.89
N GLU A 176 7.67 11.03 -1.77
CA GLU A 176 6.75 10.20 -2.56
C GLU A 176 5.79 9.37 -1.67
N PHE A 177 6.24 8.99 -0.47
CA PHE A 177 5.44 8.29 0.54
C PHE A 177 4.73 9.23 1.53
N ASN A 178 4.70 10.53 1.26
CA ASN A 178 4.18 11.58 2.14
C ASN A 178 4.83 11.58 3.54
N ILE A 179 6.09 11.16 3.65
CA ILE A 179 6.85 11.20 4.89
C ILE A 179 7.66 12.48 4.94
N GLN A 180 7.49 13.24 6.02
CA GLN A 180 8.19 14.50 6.19
C GLN A 180 9.68 14.26 6.48
N VAL A 181 10.55 14.86 5.67
CA VAL A 181 11.98 14.94 5.98
C VAL A 181 12.26 16.25 6.70
N VAL A 182 12.82 16.16 7.90
CA VAL A 182 13.14 17.30 8.76
C VAL A 182 14.64 17.48 8.91
N ASP A 183 15.06 18.67 9.32
CA ASP A 183 16.46 18.89 9.67
C ASP A 183 16.80 18.17 10.98
N GLY A 184 17.95 17.49 10.99
CA GLY A 184 18.41 16.68 12.13
C GLY A 184 18.89 17.52 13.33
N SER A 185 18.98 18.84 13.16
CA SER A 185 19.22 19.81 14.24
C SER A 185 18.01 19.98 15.17
N VAL A 186 16.81 19.61 14.69
CA VAL A 186 15.55 19.70 15.45
C VAL A 186 15.25 18.34 16.08
N ASN A 187 15.05 18.29 17.40
CA ASN A 187 14.69 17.05 18.13
C ASN A 187 13.27 16.51 17.81
N ASN A 188 12.68 16.90 16.69
CA ASN A 188 11.33 16.55 16.28
C ASN A 188 11.35 15.59 15.08
N PHE A 189 12.04 14.46 15.23
CA PHE A 189 12.04 13.35 14.27
C PHE A 189 11.71 12.03 14.99
N SER A 190 11.04 11.13 14.27
CA SER A 190 10.78 9.75 14.72
C SER A 190 11.94 8.81 14.37
N HIS A 191 12.61 9.07 13.24
CA HIS A 191 13.68 8.25 12.70
C HIS A 191 14.82 9.11 12.16
N LYS A 192 16.03 8.57 12.19
CA LYS A 192 17.22 9.18 11.63
C LYS A 192 17.86 8.20 10.65
N LEU A 193 17.90 8.57 9.38
CA LEU A 193 18.66 7.87 8.36
C LEU A 193 20.05 8.49 8.29
N ILE A 194 21.08 7.66 8.43
CA ILE A 194 22.48 8.05 8.30
C ILE A 194 22.98 7.50 6.97
N LEU A 195 23.52 8.39 6.14
CA LEU A 195 24.26 8.04 4.93
C LEU A 195 25.75 8.01 5.32
N ASP A 196 26.26 6.82 5.65
CA ASP A 196 27.67 6.64 5.95
C ASP A 196 28.39 6.23 4.64
N THR A 197 29.19 7.14 4.09
CA THR A 197 29.70 7.04 2.72
C THR A 197 31.23 6.92 2.66
N ASP A 198 31.71 6.03 1.80
CA ASP A 198 33.13 5.92 1.43
C ASP A 198 33.28 6.18 -0.07
N TRP A 199 33.91 7.30 -0.40
CA TRP A 199 34.14 7.74 -1.78
C TRP A 199 35.53 7.35 -2.26
N ARG A 200 35.59 6.61 -3.36
CA ARG A 200 36.83 6.21 -4.03
C ARG A 200 36.89 6.80 -5.43
N LYS A 201 38.04 7.35 -5.78
CA LYS A 201 38.29 8.04 -7.06
C LYS A 201 39.48 7.40 -7.75
N ASN A 202 39.30 7.02 -9.01
CA ASN A 202 40.33 6.44 -9.85
C ASN A 202 40.35 7.12 -11.21
N TYR A 203 41.51 7.19 -11.86
CA TYR A 203 41.63 7.67 -13.25
C TYR A 203 42.24 6.56 -14.09
N ILE A 204 41.48 6.06 -15.07
CA ILE A 204 41.86 4.89 -15.89
C ILE A 204 41.46 5.17 -17.33
N SER A 205 42.37 4.98 -18.29
CA SER A 205 42.10 5.07 -19.73
C SER A 205 41.41 6.39 -20.14
N ASP A 206 41.96 7.51 -19.70
CA ASP A 206 41.41 8.85 -19.92
C ASP A 206 40.01 9.12 -19.33
N MET A 207 39.57 8.27 -18.39
CA MET A 207 38.30 8.41 -17.70
C MET A 207 38.49 8.63 -16.20
N TYR A 208 37.78 9.61 -15.65
CA TYR A 208 37.54 9.78 -14.24
C TYR A 208 36.48 8.79 -13.77
N ILE A 209 36.78 7.96 -12.79
CA ILE A 209 35.89 6.96 -12.21
C ILE A 209 35.66 7.30 -10.74
N SER A 210 34.40 7.38 -10.35
CA SER A 210 33.98 7.57 -8.96
C SER A 210 33.13 6.40 -8.52
N THR A 211 33.48 5.81 -7.37
CA THR A 211 32.70 4.78 -6.69
C THR A 211 32.34 5.29 -5.31
N VAL A 212 31.09 5.10 -4.90
CA VAL A 212 30.63 5.38 -3.54
C VAL A 212 30.03 4.10 -2.96
N GLN A 213 30.52 3.71 -1.80
CA GLN A 213 29.89 2.72 -0.94
C GLN A 213 29.06 3.50 0.09
N VAL A 214 27.76 3.22 0.19
CA VAL A 214 26.82 3.90 1.07
C VAL A 214 26.21 2.89 2.01
N ASN A 215 26.55 2.98 3.29
CA ASN A 215 25.86 2.28 4.36
C ASN A 215 24.67 3.12 4.81
N LEU A 216 23.47 2.65 4.49
CA LEU A 216 22.21 3.23 4.92
C LEU A 216 21.90 2.68 6.30
N ILE A 217 21.96 3.51 7.33
CA ILE A 217 21.67 3.09 8.70
C ILE A 217 20.46 3.85 9.21
N LEU A 218 19.34 3.15 9.39
CA LEU A 218 18.14 3.72 9.94
C LEU A 218 18.07 3.48 11.44
N LYS A 219 17.94 4.55 12.20
CA LYS A 219 17.75 4.51 13.66
C LYS A 219 16.41 5.11 14.04
N ASN A 220 15.79 4.56 15.08
CA ASN A 220 14.62 5.19 15.69
C ASN A 220 15.04 6.34 16.62
N GLN A 221 14.07 7.06 17.17
CA GLN A 221 14.30 8.16 18.10
C GLN A 221 15.07 7.75 19.37
N LYS A 222 14.97 6.48 19.78
CA LYS A 222 15.71 5.92 20.92
C LYS A 222 17.18 5.58 20.58
N GLY A 223 17.58 5.71 19.31
CA GLY A 223 18.92 5.41 18.82
C GLY A 223 19.17 3.94 18.46
N SER A 224 18.16 3.06 18.60
CA SER A 224 18.24 1.66 18.17
C SER A 224 18.26 1.59 16.65
N VAL A 225 19.12 0.73 16.09
CA VAL A 225 19.14 0.45 14.65
C VAL A 225 17.90 -0.36 14.30
N VAL A 226 17.09 0.18 13.40
CA VAL A 226 15.87 -0.46 12.87
C VAL A 226 16.24 -1.31 11.65
N SER A 227 17.07 -0.75 10.76
CA SER A 227 17.59 -1.45 9.59
C SER A 227 18.95 -0.90 9.19
N SER A 228 19.68 -1.71 8.44
CA SER A 228 20.90 -1.29 7.77
C SER A 228 21.08 -2.03 6.45
N ASN A 229 21.45 -1.31 5.39
CA ASN A 229 21.77 -1.93 4.11
C ASN A 229 22.92 -1.19 3.42
N GLU A 230 23.70 -1.91 2.62
CA GLU A 230 24.80 -1.35 1.84
C GLU A 230 24.40 -1.21 0.37
N ILE A 231 24.73 -0.07 -0.22
CA ILE A 231 24.60 0.16 -1.66
C ILE A 231 25.93 0.66 -2.20
N ILE A 232 26.44 0.01 -3.24
CA ILE A 232 27.61 0.44 -3.97
C ILE A 232 27.16 0.99 -5.31
N ALA A 233 27.57 2.23 -5.61
CA ALA A 233 27.27 2.88 -6.87
C ALA A 233 28.53 3.44 -7.49
N ASN A 234 28.69 3.21 -8.80
CA ASN A 234 29.84 3.68 -9.56
C ASN A 234 29.39 4.40 -10.82
N ALA A 235 30.22 5.36 -11.26
CA ALA A 235 30.08 5.98 -12.56
C ALA A 235 31.42 6.53 -13.04
N ASN A 236 31.49 6.79 -14.34
CA ASN A 236 32.66 7.34 -15.01
C ASN A 236 32.31 8.61 -15.81
N SER A 237 33.34 9.40 -16.11
CA SER A 237 33.27 10.59 -16.94
C SER A 237 34.59 10.83 -17.64
N VAL A 238 34.57 11.30 -18.88
CA VAL A 238 35.78 11.73 -19.61
C VAL A 238 36.20 13.17 -19.28
N THR A 239 35.39 13.90 -18.50
CA THR A 239 35.59 15.35 -18.28
C THR A 239 36.10 15.70 -16.89
N SER A 240 35.58 15.09 -15.82
CA SER A 240 36.02 15.38 -14.45
C SER A 240 35.48 14.39 -13.40
N TYR A 241 36.10 14.37 -12.22
CA TYR A 241 35.57 13.69 -11.03
C TYR A 241 34.25 14.27 -10.53
N GLU A 242 33.96 15.55 -10.78
CA GLU A 242 32.68 16.15 -10.39
C GLU A 242 31.53 15.47 -11.15
N ARG A 243 31.70 15.28 -12.47
CA ARG A 243 30.73 14.58 -13.31
C ARG A 243 30.62 13.09 -12.96
N ALA A 244 31.75 12.44 -12.66
CA ALA A 244 31.75 11.05 -12.21
C ALA A 244 31.03 10.90 -10.84
N ASN A 245 31.26 11.81 -9.89
CA ASN A 245 30.56 11.84 -8.60
C ASN A 245 29.05 12.05 -8.76
N GLU A 246 28.66 12.97 -9.65
CA GLU A 246 27.26 13.16 -10.04
C GLU A 246 26.65 11.86 -10.59
N GLY A 247 27.35 11.20 -11.53
CA GLY A 247 26.92 9.92 -12.08
C GLY A 247 26.72 8.85 -11.02
N ALA A 248 27.66 8.73 -10.08
CA ALA A 248 27.59 7.74 -9.01
C ALA A 248 26.40 8.03 -8.07
N SER A 249 26.15 9.31 -7.76
CA SER A 249 24.97 9.71 -6.96
C SER A 249 23.65 9.37 -7.66
N ARG A 250 23.59 9.55 -8.99
CA ARG A 250 22.42 9.17 -9.79
C ARG A 250 22.24 7.65 -9.84
N ARG A 251 23.32 6.89 -10.01
CA ARG A 251 23.27 5.42 -9.98
C ARG A 251 22.80 4.92 -8.61
N PHE A 252 23.27 5.51 -7.51
CA PHE A 252 22.77 5.21 -6.16
C PHE A 252 21.24 5.38 -6.05
N SER A 253 20.68 6.48 -6.56
CA SER A 253 19.22 6.67 -6.57
C SER A 253 18.49 5.70 -7.51
N ALA A 254 19.12 5.28 -8.61
CA ALA A 254 18.58 4.24 -9.48
C ALA A 254 18.52 2.89 -8.74
N GLU A 255 19.58 2.50 -8.02
CA GLU A 255 19.62 1.28 -7.20
C GLU A 255 18.51 1.28 -6.13
N LEU A 256 18.31 2.41 -5.42
CA LEU A 256 17.20 2.56 -4.46
C LEU A 256 15.84 2.27 -5.09
N LYS A 257 15.64 2.68 -6.35
CA LYS A 257 14.38 2.48 -7.07
C LYS A 257 14.25 1.06 -7.63
N GLU A 258 15.33 0.50 -8.18
CA GLU A 258 15.36 -0.85 -8.76
C GLU A 258 15.06 -1.92 -7.69
N GLN A 259 15.50 -1.71 -6.45
CA GLN A 259 15.31 -2.66 -5.34
C GLN A 259 13.97 -2.54 -4.60
N ASP A 260 13.13 -1.55 -4.92
CA ASP A 260 12.11 -0.95 -4.02
C ASP A 260 12.74 -0.19 -2.85
N PHE A 261 12.29 1.04 -2.61
CA PHE A 261 12.92 1.96 -1.67
C PHE A 261 13.02 1.41 -0.25
N TRP A 262 11.98 0.72 0.22
CA TRP A 262 11.96 0.19 1.59
C TRP A 262 12.90 -1.00 1.74
N LYS A 263 12.90 -1.89 0.76
CA LYS A 263 13.85 -3.02 0.72
C LYS A 263 15.28 -2.56 0.60
N ALA A 264 15.54 -1.50 -0.19
CA ALA A 264 16.86 -0.90 -0.31
C ALA A 264 17.36 -0.28 1.00
N LEU A 265 16.46 0.11 1.91
CA LEU A 265 16.78 0.50 3.29
C LEU A 265 16.96 -0.68 4.25
N GLY A 266 16.72 -1.92 3.80
CA GLY A 266 16.75 -3.13 4.61
C GLY A 266 15.48 -3.35 5.45
N LEU A 267 14.33 -2.85 4.99
CA LEU A 267 13.01 -3.00 5.63
C LEU A 267 12.08 -3.94 4.87
#